data_AF-A0A352KMJ8-F1
#
_entry.id   AF-A0A352KMJ8-F1
#
_cell.length_a   1.000
_cell.length_b   1.000
_cell.length_c   1.000
_cell.angle_alpha   90.00
_cell.angle_beta   90.00
_cell.angle_gamma   90.00
#
_symmetry.space_group_name_H-M   'P 1'
#
loop_
_entity.id
_entity.type
_entity.pdbx_description
1 polymer ?
#
loop_
_entity_poly.entity_id
_entity_poly.type
_entity_poly.pdbx_seq_one_letter_code
_entity_poly.pdbx_strand_id
1 'polypeptide(L)'
;IFQRRVKHIYVANWFFTAFILAVAVLHLVNSAAMPVSAFKSYSMYSGAIDAMIQWWYAHNAVGFFLTAGFLGIMYYFVPKQAGRPIYSYRLSVIHFWALVAIYIWAGPHHLHYTALPDWAQSLGMVFSLMLLAPSWGGMING
;
A
#
# COMPACT_ATOMS: atom_id res chain seq x y z
N ILE A 1 -8.72 -1.02 18.62
CA ILE A 1 -8.00 -2.30 18.81
C ILE A 1 -7.77 -2.63 20.30
N PHE A 2 -7.35 -1.66 21.11
CA PHE A 2 -6.93 -1.87 22.50
C PHE A 2 -8.05 -2.15 23.52
N GLN A 3 -9.31 -1.86 23.19
CA GLN A 3 -10.49 -2.15 24.02
C GLN A 3 -11.41 -3.22 23.41
N ARG A 4 -10.89 -4.08 22.53
CA ARG A 4 -11.70 -5.13 21.89
C ARG A 4 -12.12 -6.20 22.91
N ARG A 5 -13.30 -6.77 22.72
CA ARG A 5 -13.82 -7.88 23.56
C ARG A 5 -13.34 -9.26 23.10
N VAL A 6 -13.12 -9.43 21.80
CA VAL A 6 -12.67 -10.70 21.20
C VAL A 6 -11.15 -10.80 21.17
N LYS A 7 -10.61 -12.00 21.44
CA LYS A 7 -9.15 -12.21 21.49
C LYS A 7 -8.48 -11.95 20.13
N HIS A 8 -9.06 -12.44 19.04
CA HIS A 8 -8.52 -12.27 17.70
C HIS A 8 -8.86 -10.91 17.09
N ILE A 9 -7.95 -10.39 16.27
CA ILE A 9 -8.19 -9.21 15.45
C ILE A 9 -8.60 -9.69 14.07
N TYR A 10 -9.74 -9.22 13.59
CA TYR A 10 -10.25 -9.56 12.28
C TYR A 10 -9.37 -9.01 11.15
N VAL A 11 -9.29 -9.74 10.02
CA VAL A 11 -8.40 -9.42 8.89
C VAL A 11 -8.68 -8.03 8.30
N ALA A 12 -9.94 -7.59 8.29
CA ALA A 12 -10.28 -6.22 7.87
C ALA A 12 -9.48 -5.16 8.65
N ASN A 13 -9.27 -5.37 9.95
CA ASN A 13 -8.51 -4.46 10.79
C ASN A 13 -7.00 -4.54 10.53
N TRP A 14 -6.49 -5.65 9.99
CA TRP A 14 -5.09 -5.74 9.56
C TRP A 14 -4.86 -4.79 8.38
N PHE A 15 -5.75 -4.85 7.38
CA PHE A 15 -5.76 -3.94 6.23
C PHE A 15 -5.90 -2.47 6.64
N PHE A 16 -6.84 -2.14 7.53
CA PHE A 16 -6.97 -0.77 8.03
C PHE A 16 -5.74 -0.30 8.80
N THR A 17 -5.13 -1.17 9.62
CA THR A 17 -3.91 -0.81 10.37
C THR A 17 -2.74 -0.58 9.43
N ALA A 18 -2.53 -1.48 8.45
CA ALA A 18 -1.50 -1.33 7.44
C ALA A 18 -1.69 -0.04 6.63
N PHE A 19 -2.93 0.23 6.20
CA PHE A 19 -3.30 1.47 5.54
C PHE A 19 -2.91 2.71 6.34
N ILE A 20 -3.37 2.82 7.59
CA ILE A 20 -3.14 4.00 8.44
C ILE A 20 -1.64 4.24 8.65
N LEU A 21 -0.90 3.18 9.01
CA LEU A 21 0.53 3.29 9.29
C LEU A 21 1.32 3.63 8.03
N ALA A 22 1.06 2.94 6.92
CA ALA A 22 1.76 3.20 5.67
C ALA A 22 1.50 4.63 5.18
N VAL A 23 0.24 5.08 5.13
CA VAL A 23 -0.09 6.43 4.65
C VAL A 23 0.53 7.52 5.53
N ALA A 24 0.59 7.33 6.84
CA ALA A 24 1.28 8.27 7.72
C ALA A 24 2.78 8.38 7.39
N VAL A 25 3.47 7.25 7.23
CA VAL A 25 4.90 7.23 6.88
C VAL A 25 5.13 7.82 5.49
N LEU A 26 4.33 7.40 4.51
CA LEU A 26 4.40 7.89 3.13
C LEU A 26 4.25 9.41 3.09
N HIS A 27 3.24 9.95 3.75
CA HIS A 27 2.98 11.38 3.78
C HIS A 27 4.11 12.16 4.44
N LEU A 28 4.61 11.71 5.60
CA LEU A 28 5.71 12.40 6.30
C LEU A 28 7.00 12.44 5.47
N VAL A 29 7.36 11.33 4.82
CA VAL A 29 8.57 11.26 4.00
C VAL A 29 8.41 12.10 2.75
N ASN A 30 7.35 11.90 1.96
CA ASN A 30 7.19 12.62 0.69
C ASN A 30 6.97 14.13 0.86
N SER A 31 6.36 14.55 1.96
CA SER A 31 6.10 15.96 2.25
C SER A 31 7.24 16.66 2.99
N ALA A 32 8.39 16.01 3.17
CA ALA A 32 9.59 16.67 3.68
C ALA A 32 9.99 17.79 2.70
N ALA A 33 9.90 19.05 3.17
CA ALA A 33 10.15 20.23 2.35
C ALA A 33 10.74 21.38 3.19
N MET A 34 11.59 22.21 2.58
CA MET A 34 12.07 23.45 3.19
C MET A 34 11.03 24.57 2.96
N PRO A 35 10.43 25.14 4.02
CA PRO A 35 9.52 26.28 3.88
C PRO A 35 10.29 27.55 3.51
N VAL A 36 9.73 28.33 2.59
CA VAL A 36 10.26 29.63 2.15
C VAL A 36 9.32 30.77 2.53
N SER A 37 8.01 30.52 2.52
CA SER A 37 6.99 31.44 3.02
C SER A 37 5.79 30.64 3.55
N ALA A 38 4.77 31.34 4.08
CA ALA A 38 3.60 30.70 4.72
C ALA A 38 2.92 29.62 3.85
N PHE A 39 2.94 29.77 2.52
CA PHE A 39 2.30 28.84 1.58
C PHE A 39 3.25 28.38 0.47
N LYS A 40 4.56 28.50 0.66
CA LYS A 40 5.56 28.04 -0.31
C LYS A 40 6.67 27.25 0.36
N SER A 41 6.96 26.09 -0.21
CA SER A 41 8.10 25.25 0.13
C SER A 41 8.73 24.64 -1.14
N TYR A 42 9.92 24.08 -0.98
CA TYR A 42 10.59 23.26 -1.99
C TYR A 42 10.89 21.87 -1.39
N SER A 43 10.77 20.82 -2.20
CA SER A 43 11.07 19.44 -1.79
C SER A 43 12.45 19.35 -1.14
N MET A 44 12.58 18.50 -0.11
CA MET A 44 13.88 18.15 0.48
C MET A 44 14.74 17.31 -0.46
N TYR A 45 14.17 16.82 -1.56
CA TYR A 45 14.81 15.95 -2.53
C TYR A 45 14.92 16.65 -3.89
N SER A 46 15.73 16.09 -4.79
CA SER A 46 15.84 16.58 -6.16
C SER A 46 16.11 15.46 -7.18
N GLY A 47 15.84 15.75 -8.46
CA GLY A 47 16.18 14.87 -9.58
C GLY A 47 15.57 13.47 -9.49
N ALA A 48 16.36 12.45 -9.83
CA ALA A 48 15.93 11.05 -9.80
C ALA A 48 15.54 10.56 -8.39
N ILE A 49 16.11 11.14 -7.33
CA ILE A 49 15.78 10.79 -5.94
C ILE A 49 14.38 11.32 -5.59
N ASP A 50 14.09 12.56 -5.94
CA ASP A 50 12.75 13.15 -5.74
C ASP A 50 11.70 12.37 -6.54
N ALA A 51 12.02 12.00 -7.80
CA ALA A 51 11.15 11.16 -8.61
C ALA A 51 10.87 9.79 -7.95
N MET A 52 11.91 9.15 -7.39
CA MET A 52 11.75 7.86 -6.71
C MET A 52 10.88 7.97 -5.46
N ILE A 53 11.11 8.98 -4.61
CA ILE A 53 10.32 9.21 -3.40
C ILE A 53 8.87 9.55 -3.77
N GLN A 54 8.68 10.39 -4.78
CA GLN A 54 7.37 10.77 -5.31
C GLN A 54 6.57 9.57 -5.79
N TRP A 55 7.17 8.64 -6.54
CA TRP A 55 6.45 7.47 -7.04
C TRP A 55 6.36 6.32 -6.05
N TRP A 56 7.33 6.21 -5.14
CA TRP A 56 7.17 5.39 -3.94
C TRP A 56 5.96 5.86 -3.14
N TYR A 57 5.80 7.17 -2.94
CA TYR A 57 4.62 7.76 -2.30
C TYR A 57 3.34 7.49 -3.10
N ALA A 58 3.28 7.93 -4.35
CA ALA A 58 2.03 7.94 -5.13
C ALA A 58 1.52 6.52 -5.40
N HIS A 59 2.41 5.57 -5.73
CA HIS A 59 2.02 4.18 -5.93
C HIS A 59 1.46 3.56 -4.64
N ASN A 60 2.16 3.76 -3.52
CA ASN A 60 1.71 3.24 -2.23
C ASN A 60 0.52 4.02 -1.65
N ALA A 61 0.28 5.26 -2.07
CA ALA A 61 -0.97 5.95 -1.77
C ALA A 61 -2.14 5.18 -2.41
N VAL A 62 -2.05 4.80 -3.68
CA VAL A 62 -3.06 3.94 -4.31
C VAL A 62 -3.09 2.54 -3.65
N GLY A 63 -1.92 1.96 -3.34
CA GLY A 63 -1.82 0.63 -2.75
C GLY A 63 -2.37 0.50 -1.33
N PHE A 64 -2.14 1.49 -0.48
CA PHE A 64 -2.57 1.44 0.91
C PHE A 64 -3.87 2.19 1.14
N PHE A 65 -4.02 3.40 0.59
CA PHE A 65 -5.24 4.18 0.75
C PHE A 65 -6.39 3.58 -0.07
N LEU A 66 -6.18 3.36 -1.36
CA LEU A 66 -7.24 2.96 -2.29
C LEU A 66 -7.39 1.44 -2.45
N THR A 67 -6.37 0.65 -2.12
CA THR A 67 -6.45 -0.81 -2.19
C THR A 67 -6.55 -1.43 -0.80
N ALA A 68 -5.55 -1.30 0.09
CA ALA A 68 -5.62 -1.90 1.42
C ALA A 68 -6.81 -1.39 2.24
N GLY A 69 -7.04 -0.08 2.29
CA GLY A 69 -8.20 0.52 2.96
C GLY A 69 -9.53 -0.04 2.45
N PHE A 70 -9.68 -0.15 1.13
CA PHE A 70 -10.89 -0.69 0.49
C PHE A 70 -11.03 -2.21 0.64
N LEU A 71 -9.93 -2.96 0.68
CA LEU A 71 -9.95 -4.37 1.04
C LEU A 71 -10.44 -4.55 2.48
N GLY A 72 -10.06 -3.66 3.41
CA GLY A 72 -10.62 -3.63 4.76
C GLY A 72 -12.14 -3.47 4.77
N ILE A 73 -12.67 -2.57 3.93
CA ILE A 73 -14.12 -2.38 3.74
C ILE A 73 -14.75 -3.66 3.17
N MET A 74 -14.21 -4.20 2.08
CA MET A 74 -14.68 -5.42 1.42
C MET A 74 -14.74 -6.61 2.40
N TYR A 75 -13.68 -6.81 3.19
CA TYR A 75 -13.59 -7.90 4.16
C TYR A 75 -14.67 -7.84 5.23
N TYR A 76 -15.19 -6.64 5.55
CA TYR A 76 -16.31 -6.51 6.47
C TYR A 76 -17.65 -6.62 5.75
N PHE A 77 -17.85 -5.84 4.69
CA PHE A 77 -19.17 -5.65 4.10
C PHE A 77 -19.62 -6.81 3.21
N VAL A 78 -18.74 -7.47 2.46
CA VAL A 78 -19.19 -8.55 1.57
C VAL A 78 -19.70 -9.77 2.35
N PRO A 79 -18.96 -10.33 3.33
CA PRO A 79 -19.48 -11.44 4.14
C PRO A 79 -20.74 -11.05 4.91
N LYS A 80 -20.80 -9.81 5.41
CA LYS A 80 -21.95 -9.28 6.15
C LYS A 80 -23.20 -9.16 5.28
N GLN A 81 -23.06 -8.65 4.05
CA GLN A 81 -24.16 -8.45 3.13
C GLN A 81 -24.62 -9.77 2.49
N ALA A 82 -23.68 -10.66 2.18
CA ALA A 82 -23.98 -11.97 1.61
C ALA A 82 -24.53 -12.98 2.64
N GLY A 83 -24.38 -12.69 3.95
CA GLY A 83 -24.72 -13.63 5.01
C GLY A 83 -23.87 -14.91 4.98
N ARG A 84 -22.65 -14.84 4.42
CA ARG A 84 -21.75 -15.96 4.23
C ARG A 84 -20.44 -15.74 5.00
N PRO A 85 -19.76 -16.79 5.48
CA PRO A 85 -18.42 -16.65 6.01
C PRO A 85 -17.43 -16.23 4.92
N ILE A 86 -16.28 -15.66 5.31
CA ILE A 86 -15.14 -15.50 4.39
C ILE A 86 -14.76 -16.87 3.82
N TYR A 87 -14.43 -16.90 2.54
CA TYR A 87 -14.06 -18.13 1.84
C TYR A 87 -12.85 -18.86 2.45
N SER A 88 -11.70 -18.19 2.58
CA SER A 88 -10.45 -18.81 3.06
C SER A 88 -9.64 -17.88 3.98
N TYR A 89 -9.55 -18.25 5.26
CA TYR A 89 -8.68 -17.54 6.21
C TYR A 89 -7.19 -17.68 5.86
N ARG A 90 -6.74 -18.82 5.32
CA ARG A 90 -5.35 -18.99 4.92
C ARG A 90 -4.99 -18.03 3.79
N LEU A 91 -5.90 -17.85 2.83
CA LEU A 91 -5.73 -16.88 1.76
C LEU A 91 -5.71 -15.46 2.31
N SER A 92 -6.56 -15.14 3.31
CA SER A 92 -6.49 -13.86 4.04
C SER A 92 -5.08 -13.57 4.58
N VAL A 93 -4.43 -14.56 5.20
CA VAL A 93 -3.08 -14.39 5.76
C VAL A 93 -2.04 -14.19 4.65
N ILE A 94 -2.01 -15.09 3.66
CA ILE A 94 -0.99 -15.07 2.60
C ILE A 94 -1.10 -13.79 1.78
N HIS A 95 -2.31 -13.46 1.29
CA HIS A 95 -2.47 -12.31 0.43
C HIS A 95 -2.24 -10.99 1.20
N PHE A 96 -2.61 -10.91 2.49
CA PHE A 96 -2.33 -9.72 3.30
C PHE A 96 -0.82 -9.45 3.40
N TRP A 97 -0.05 -10.44 3.85
CA TRP A 97 1.39 -10.25 4.07
C TRP A 97 2.15 -10.06 2.77
N ALA A 98 1.82 -10.84 1.74
CA ALA A 98 2.43 -10.68 0.42
C ALA A 98 2.09 -9.32 -0.20
N LEU A 99 0.83 -8.86 -0.11
CA LEU A 99 0.43 -7.54 -0.61
C LEU A 99 1.22 -6.45 0.10
N VAL A 100 1.15 -6.38 1.44
CA VAL A 100 1.76 -5.29 2.22
C VAL A 100 3.29 -5.24 2.04
N ALA A 101 3.95 -6.39 1.94
CA ALA A 101 5.40 -6.44 1.75
C ALA A 101 5.84 -6.07 0.32
N ILE A 102 5.11 -6.54 -0.69
CA ILE A 102 5.48 -6.37 -2.10
C ILE A 102 5.10 -4.98 -2.63
N TYR A 103 3.94 -4.43 -2.25
CA TYR A 103 3.42 -3.18 -2.81
C TYR A 103 4.40 -2.01 -2.66
N ILE A 104 5.15 -1.99 -1.55
CA ILE A 104 6.16 -0.96 -1.24
C ILE A 104 7.21 -0.81 -2.36
N TRP A 105 7.52 -1.88 -3.08
CA TRP A 105 8.57 -1.94 -4.09
C TRP A 105 8.14 -1.50 -5.49
N ALA A 106 6.85 -1.37 -5.75
CA ALA A 106 6.34 -1.17 -7.10
C ALA A 106 6.42 0.29 -7.59
N GLY A 107 6.85 1.24 -6.75
CA GLY A 107 7.04 2.65 -7.13
C GLY A 107 7.83 2.90 -8.43
N PRO A 108 9.01 2.28 -8.66
CA PRO A 108 9.82 2.49 -9.86
C PRO A 108 9.15 2.11 -11.19
N HIS A 109 8.03 1.37 -11.19
CA HIS A 109 7.34 1.03 -12.44
C HIS A 109 6.75 2.25 -13.17
N HIS A 110 6.67 3.40 -12.49
CA HIS A 110 6.27 4.69 -13.05
C HIS A 110 7.45 5.41 -13.72
N LEU A 111 8.67 4.89 -13.55
CA LEU A 111 9.93 5.52 -13.91
C LEU A 111 10.74 4.68 -14.91
N HIS A 112 10.06 3.86 -15.71
CA HIS A 112 10.70 3.07 -16.76
C HIS A 112 11.30 3.95 -17.86
N TYR A 113 12.53 3.62 -18.25
CA TYR A 113 13.32 4.34 -19.25
C TYR A 113 13.47 5.85 -18.94
N THR A 114 13.65 6.16 -17.66
CA THR A 114 13.92 7.52 -17.17
C THR A 114 15.36 7.64 -16.68
N ALA A 115 15.69 8.79 -16.06
CA ALA A 115 16.99 8.99 -15.40
C ALA A 115 17.17 8.20 -14.10
N LEU A 116 16.15 7.46 -13.62
CA LEU A 116 16.30 6.57 -12.48
C LEU A 116 17.22 5.39 -12.84
N PRO A 117 18.15 4.96 -11.97
CA PRO A 117 19.04 3.83 -12.27
C PRO A 117 18.28 2.55 -12.66
N ASP A 118 18.78 1.84 -13.67
CA ASP A 118 18.12 0.65 -14.24
C ASP A 118 17.81 -0.42 -13.20
N TRP A 119 18.71 -0.63 -12.22
CA TRP A 119 18.47 -1.62 -11.15
C TRP A 119 17.20 -1.32 -10.35
N ALA A 120 16.91 -0.04 -10.09
CA ALA A 120 15.72 0.37 -9.34
C ALA A 120 14.47 0.16 -10.19
N GLN A 121 14.55 0.49 -11.49
CA GLN A 121 13.47 0.22 -12.44
C GLN A 121 13.16 -1.28 -12.52
N SER A 122 14.18 -2.14 -12.63
CA SER A 122 14.02 -3.59 -12.68
C SER A 122 13.37 -4.15 -11.41
N LEU A 123 13.73 -3.65 -10.22
CA LEU A 123 13.06 -4.04 -8.98
C LEU A 123 11.57 -3.68 -9.03
N GLY A 124 11.24 -2.45 -9.45
CA GLY A 124 9.84 -2.03 -9.61
C GLY A 124 9.07 -2.95 -10.55
N MET A 125 9.64 -3.26 -11.72
CA MET A 125 9.02 -4.19 -12.68
C MET A 125 8.76 -5.57 -12.07
N VAL A 126 9.79 -6.19 -11.49
CA VAL A 126 9.70 -7.56 -10.96
C VAL A 126 8.66 -7.64 -9.83
N PHE A 127 8.70 -6.70 -8.88
CA PHE A 127 7.74 -6.69 -7.78
C PHE A 127 6.32 -6.33 -8.24
N SER A 128 6.15 -5.46 -9.24
CA SER A 128 4.83 -5.21 -9.84
C SER A 128 4.23 -6.47 -10.50
N LEU A 129 5.05 -7.30 -11.15
CA LEU A 129 4.59 -8.58 -11.68
C LEU A 129 4.20 -9.56 -10.56
N MET A 130 5.02 -9.66 -9.52
CA MET A 130 4.73 -10.50 -8.34
C MET A 130 3.46 -10.04 -7.61
N LEU A 131 3.17 -8.74 -7.60
CA LEU A 131 2.03 -8.13 -6.92
C LEU A 131 0.67 -8.59 -7.48
N LEU A 132 0.62 -9.14 -8.70
CA LEU A 132 -0.60 -9.67 -9.30
C LEU A 132 -1.24 -10.75 -8.42
N ALA A 133 -0.43 -11.70 -7.92
CA ALA A 133 -0.91 -12.83 -7.14
C ALA A 133 -1.62 -12.42 -5.82
N PRO A 134 -1.01 -11.63 -4.92
CA PRO A 134 -1.69 -11.21 -3.69
C PRO A 134 -2.85 -10.23 -3.93
N SER A 135 -2.82 -9.45 -5.02
CA SER A 135 -3.93 -8.58 -5.40
C SER A 135 -5.17 -9.38 -5.78
N TRP A 136 -5.02 -10.41 -6.62
CA TRP A 136 -6.11 -11.33 -6.97
C TRP A 136 -6.58 -12.19 -5.79
N GLY A 137 -5.68 -12.50 -4.85
CA GLY A 137 -6.05 -13.14 -3.59
C GLY A 137 -7.12 -12.38 -2.81
N GLY A 138 -7.15 -11.04 -2.92
CA GLY A 138 -8.21 -10.21 -2.33
C GLY A 138 -9.56 -10.42 -3.03
N MET A 139 -9.57 -10.35 -4.36
CA MET A 139 -10.78 -10.57 -5.18
C MET A 139 -11.38 -11.96 -5.00
N ILE A 140 -10.54 -13.01 -4.92
CA ILE A 140 -11.00 -14.40 -4.76
C ILE A 140 -11.63 -14.63 -3.37
N ASN A 141 -11.12 -13.94 -2.35
CA ASN A 141 -11.51 -14.19 -0.96
C ASN A 141 -12.67 -13.29 -0.47
N GLY A 142 -12.94 -12.24 -1.24
CA GLY A 142 -13.96 -11.24 -0.97
C GLY A 142 -15.33 -11.57 -1.48
#